data_AF-A0A7V8A9P9-F1
#
_entry.id   AF-A0A7V8A9P9-F1
#
_cell.length_a   1.000
_cell.length_b   1.000
_cell.length_c   1.000
_cell.angle_alpha   90.00
_cell.angle_beta   90.00
_cell.angle_gamma   90.00
#
_symmetry.space_group_name_H-M   'P 1'
#
loop_
_entity.id
_entity.type
_entity.pdbx_description
1 polymer ?
#
loop_
_entity_poly.entity_id
_entity_poly.type
_entity_poly.pdbx_seq_one_letter_code
_entity_poly.pdbx_strand_id
1 'polypeptide(L)'
;MLNQSHYPEYLVKNWEPLFPKQGGHHSRFAIKRNMDTHKDWLIAIGGIALVLVVQMLTMAAMGRHAICQCGYLKLWHGVLRSVDTSQHLFDWYSFTHVLHGFIFYFILRVVFPKLSLAYSLLAAFALEGLWEVLENSQYAIEYYRSG
;
A
#
# COMPACT_ATOMS: atom_id res chain seq x y z
N MET A 1 -40.60 27.07 31.85
CA MET A 1 -40.76 26.83 30.40
C MET A 1 -40.99 28.19 29.76
N LEU A 2 -40.07 28.69 28.93
CA LEU A 2 -40.16 30.05 28.37
C LEU A 2 -41.13 30.09 27.19
N ASN A 3 -42.07 31.04 27.25
CA ASN A 3 -43.15 31.27 26.30
C ASN A 3 -42.59 31.92 25.01
N GLN A 4 -42.79 31.31 23.84
CA GLN A 4 -42.27 31.77 22.53
C GLN A 4 -43.22 32.72 21.77
N SER A 5 -44.26 33.27 22.39
CA SER A 5 -45.35 33.96 21.67
C SER A 5 -45.16 35.47 21.40
N HIS A 6 -43.95 35.99 21.23
CA HIS A 6 -43.75 37.44 21.03
C HIS A 6 -42.59 37.79 20.08
N TYR A 7 -42.67 37.32 18.83
CA TYR A 7 -41.87 37.88 17.75
C TYR A 7 -42.77 38.71 16.83
N PRO A 8 -42.43 39.98 16.56
CA PRO A 8 -43.26 40.83 15.72
C PRO A 8 -43.16 40.38 14.24
N GLU A 9 -44.31 40.27 13.58
CA GLU A 9 -44.50 39.69 12.23
C GLU A 9 -43.61 40.33 11.14
N TYR A 10 -43.18 41.59 11.32
CA TYR A 10 -42.36 42.31 10.34
C TYR A 10 -40.96 41.71 10.15
N LEU A 11 -40.44 40.97 11.15
CA LEU A 11 -39.12 40.33 11.05
C LEU A 11 -39.14 39.07 10.17
N VAL A 12 -40.29 38.40 10.04
CA VAL A 12 -40.42 37.17 9.24
C VAL A 12 -40.62 37.49 7.76
N LYS A 13 -41.28 38.61 7.44
CA LYS A 13 -41.72 38.91 6.06
C LYS A 13 -40.63 39.49 5.14
N ASN A 14 -39.56 40.06 5.71
CA ASN A 14 -38.52 40.79 4.95
C ASN A 14 -37.11 40.16 5.07
N TRP A 15 -37.02 38.89 5.47
CA TRP A 15 -35.76 38.18 5.50
C TRP A 15 -35.36 37.76 4.08
N GLU A 16 -34.50 38.54 3.45
CA GLU A 16 -33.64 38.04 2.36
C GLU A 16 -32.31 37.56 2.98
N PRO A 17 -31.88 36.32 2.73
CA PRO A 17 -30.59 35.85 3.24
C PRO A 17 -29.44 36.66 2.61
N LEU A 18 -28.69 37.36 3.46
CA LEU A 18 -27.49 38.14 3.11
C LEU A 18 -26.33 37.31 2.52
N PHE A 19 -26.46 35.99 2.54
CA PHE A 19 -25.44 35.09 2.02
C PHE A 19 -25.84 34.61 0.62
N PRO A 20 -25.01 34.86 -0.42
CA PRO A 20 -25.26 34.28 -1.73
C PRO A 20 -25.31 32.77 -1.59
N LYS A 21 -26.33 32.14 -2.20
CA LYS A 21 -26.41 30.68 -2.31
C LYS A 21 -25.11 30.22 -2.95
N GLN A 22 -24.24 29.56 -2.17
CA GLN A 22 -23.01 29.01 -2.71
C GLN A 22 -23.38 28.04 -3.83
N GLY A 23 -23.10 28.46 -5.07
CA GLY A 23 -23.26 27.63 -6.24
C GLY A 23 -22.42 26.37 -6.04
N GLY A 24 -23.08 25.21 -6.15
CA GLY A 24 -22.47 23.91 -5.96
C GLY A 24 -21.17 23.81 -6.75
N HIS A 25 -20.07 23.64 -6.04
CA HIS A 25 -18.80 23.26 -6.63
C HIS A 25 -19.00 21.92 -7.34
N HIS A 26 -19.17 21.96 -8.66
CA HIS A 26 -19.10 20.78 -9.51
C HIS A 26 -17.71 20.17 -9.35
N SER A 27 -17.62 19.05 -8.64
CA SER A 27 -16.38 18.29 -8.52
C SER A 27 -16.00 17.72 -9.88
N ARG A 28 -15.26 18.51 -10.68
CA ARG A 28 -14.74 18.10 -12.00
C ARG A 28 -13.64 17.01 -11.92
N PHE A 29 -13.39 16.45 -10.75
CA PHE A 29 -12.33 15.47 -10.48
C PHE A 29 -12.83 14.19 -9.77
N ALA A 30 -14.11 13.83 -9.91
CA ALA A 30 -14.58 12.53 -9.43
C ALA A 30 -14.09 11.41 -10.36
N ILE A 31 -12.90 10.86 -10.11
CA ILE A 31 -12.45 9.62 -10.75
C ILE A 31 -13.37 8.50 -10.25
N LYS A 32 -14.29 8.03 -11.11
CA LYS A 32 -15.11 6.85 -10.83
C LYS A 32 -14.18 5.64 -10.66
N ARG A 33 -14.01 5.19 -9.42
CA ARG A 33 -13.19 4.03 -9.09
C ARG A 33 -13.95 2.74 -9.36
N ASN A 34 -13.25 1.71 -9.80
CA ASN A 34 -13.79 0.36 -9.83
C ASN A 34 -13.89 -0.14 -8.38
N MET A 35 -15.08 -0.63 -8.02
CA MET A 35 -15.30 -1.28 -6.73
C MET A 35 -14.84 -2.73 -6.84
N ASP A 36 -13.97 -3.17 -5.93
CA ASP A 36 -13.50 -4.55 -5.91
C ASP A 36 -14.64 -5.52 -5.55
N THR A 37 -14.70 -6.64 -6.26
CA THR A 37 -15.58 -7.76 -5.94
C THR A 37 -14.86 -8.80 -5.07
N HIS A 38 -15.59 -9.75 -4.49
CA HIS A 38 -14.96 -10.88 -3.79
C HIS A 38 -13.99 -11.67 -4.67
N LYS A 39 -14.29 -11.78 -5.98
CA LYS A 39 -13.42 -12.48 -6.93
C LYS A 39 -12.09 -11.76 -7.10
N ASP A 40 -12.10 -10.43 -7.16
CA ASP A 40 -10.88 -9.63 -7.31
C ASP A 40 -9.95 -9.81 -6.10
N TRP A 41 -10.51 -9.87 -4.89
CA TRP A 41 -9.73 -10.17 -3.69
C TRP A 41 -9.17 -11.58 -3.66
N LEU A 42 -9.93 -12.58 -4.11
CA LEU A 42 -9.42 -13.96 -4.23
C LEU A 42 -8.28 -14.04 -5.24
N ILE A 43 -8.39 -13.34 -6.36
CA ILE A 43 -7.32 -13.23 -7.36
C ILE A 43 -6.11 -12.53 -6.77
N ALA A 44 -6.30 -11.42 -6.04
CA ALA A 44 -5.20 -10.70 -5.42
C ALA A 44 -4.46 -11.55 -4.38
N ILE A 45 -5.19 -12.25 -3.51
CA ILE A 45 -4.61 -13.16 -2.50
C ILE A 45 -3.86 -14.32 -3.18
N GLY A 46 -4.48 -14.96 -4.18
CA GLY A 46 -3.84 -16.02 -4.95
C GLY A 46 -2.59 -15.54 -5.69
N GLY A 47 -2.63 -14.32 -6.23
CA GLY A 47 -1.49 -13.68 -6.88
C GLY A 47 -0.35 -13.37 -5.90
N ILE A 48 -0.66 -12.87 -4.70
CA ILE A 48 0.35 -12.61 -3.65
C ILE A 48 1.04 -13.92 -3.26
N ALA A 49 0.28 -15.00 -3.05
CA ALA A 49 0.83 -16.31 -2.75
C ALA A 49 1.74 -16.81 -3.88
N LEU A 50 1.33 -16.63 -5.15
CA LEU A 50 2.16 -16.98 -6.30
C LEU A 50 3.46 -16.17 -6.34
N VAL A 51 3.41 -14.86 -6.11
CA VAL A 51 4.60 -13.99 -6.07
C VAL A 51 5.59 -14.49 -5.02
N LEU A 52 5.11 -14.80 -3.81
CA LEU A 52 5.94 -15.35 -2.74
C LEU A 52 6.61 -16.67 -3.14
N VAL A 53 5.88 -17.59 -3.77
CA VAL A 53 6.44 -18.87 -4.24
C VAL A 53 7.51 -18.63 -5.30
N VAL A 54 7.22 -17.80 -6.30
CA VAL A 54 8.18 -17.46 -7.37
C VAL A 54 9.44 -16.83 -6.78
N GLN A 55 9.29 -15.95 -5.81
CA GLN A 55 10.41 -15.30 -5.15
C GLN A 55 11.27 -16.28 -4.36
N MET A 56 10.66 -17.15 -3.56
CA MET A 56 11.40 -18.21 -2.83
C MET A 56 12.17 -19.12 -3.79
N LEU A 57 11.55 -19.54 -4.89
CA LEU A 57 12.21 -20.38 -5.89
C LEU A 57 13.35 -19.66 -6.60
N THR A 58 13.17 -18.37 -6.90
CA THR A 58 14.20 -17.55 -7.57
C THR A 58 15.41 -17.32 -6.66
N MET A 59 15.18 -17.03 -5.37
CA MET A 59 16.24 -16.95 -4.36
C MET A 59 17.00 -18.27 -4.23
N ALA A 60 16.29 -19.39 -4.14
CA ALA A 60 16.90 -20.71 -4.06
C ALA A 60 17.75 -21.02 -5.30
N ALA A 61 17.28 -20.66 -6.50
CA ALA A 61 18.04 -20.84 -7.74
C ALA A 61 19.32 -19.99 -7.78
N MET A 62 19.35 -18.84 -7.10
CA MET A 62 20.54 -18.00 -6.95
C MET A 62 21.46 -18.43 -5.79
N GLY A 63 21.18 -19.56 -5.14
CA GLY A 63 21.95 -20.06 -3.99
C GLY A 63 21.70 -19.29 -2.69
N ARG A 64 20.60 -18.53 -2.61
CA ARG A 64 20.17 -17.84 -1.39
C ARG A 64 19.22 -18.74 -0.61
N HIS A 65 19.31 -18.70 0.71
CA HIS A 65 18.33 -19.37 1.56
C HIS A 65 17.06 -18.53 1.62
N ALA A 66 15.89 -19.18 1.69
CA ALA A 66 14.61 -18.50 1.89
C ALA A 66 14.25 -18.35 3.37
N ILE A 67 14.97 -19.06 4.25
CA ILE A 67 14.77 -19.04 5.69
C ILE A 67 16.11 -19.32 6.38
N CYS A 68 16.23 -18.89 7.63
CA CYS A 68 17.40 -19.12 8.49
C CYS A 68 17.77 -20.61 8.51
N GLN A 69 19.03 -20.95 8.21
CA GLN A 69 19.54 -22.32 8.37
C GLN A 69 19.81 -22.71 9.83
N CYS A 70 19.29 -21.90 10.75
CA CYS A 70 19.59 -21.87 12.17
C CYS A 70 18.83 -22.94 12.97
N GLY A 71 17.95 -23.69 12.30
CA GLY A 71 17.07 -24.72 12.90
C GLY A 71 15.85 -24.15 13.62
N TYR A 72 15.66 -22.83 13.61
CA TYR A 72 14.50 -22.17 14.22
C TYR A 72 14.14 -20.88 13.47
N LEU A 73 12.89 -20.43 13.67
CA LEU A 73 12.37 -19.19 13.10
C LEU A 73 12.03 -18.20 14.23
N LYS A 74 12.60 -16.99 14.15
CA LYS A 74 12.23 -15.88 15.02
C LYS A 74 11.09 -15.10 14.38
N LEU A 75 10.16 -14.63 15.22
CA LEU A 75 9.16 -13.64 14.82
C LEU A 75 9.82 -12.29 14.52
N TRP A 76 10.80 -11.90 15.34
CA TRP A 76 11.52 -10.63 15.19
C TRP A 76 13.02 -10.85 15.34
N HIS A 77 13.80 -10.28 14.41
CA HIS A 77 15.26 -10.27 14.44
C HIS A 77 15.80 -8.83 14.49
N GLY A 78 16.33 -8.44 15.65
CA GLY A 78 16.75 -7.06 15.92
C GLY A 78 18.18 -6.71 15.51
N VAL A 79 18.95 -7.63 14.92
CA VAL A 79 20.36 -7.39 14.55
C VAL A 79 20.44 -6.90 13.10
N LEU A 80 20.89 -5.67 12.90
CA LEU A 80 20.87 -5.00 11.58
C LEU A 80 21.79 -5.66 10.55
N ARG A 81 23.01 -6.03 10.94
CA ARG A 81 24.02 -6.60 10.04
C ARG A 81 24.47 -7.95 10.53
N SER A 82 23.69 -8.97 10.18
CA SER A 82 24.03 -10.36 10.46
C SER A 82 23.77 -11.23 9.24
N VAL A 83 24.37 -12.42 9.21
CA VAL A 83 24.13 -13.42 8.16
C VAL A 83 22.69 -13.94 8.15
N ASP A 84 21.97 -13.78 9.26
CA ASP A 84 20.58 -14.21 9.45
C ASP A 84 19.56 -13.08 9.22
N THR A 85 20.04 -11.86 8.90
CA THR A 85 19.15 -10.73 8.61
C THR A 85 18.35 -11.05 7.34
N SER A 86 17.07 -10.71 7.36
CA SER A 86 16.08 -11.00 6.30
C SER A 86 15.79 -12.49 6.06
N GLN A 87 16.26 -13.36 6.95
CA GLN A 87 15.99 -14.81 6.93
C GLN A 87 15.01 -15.27 8.03
N HIS A 88 14.49 -14.31 8.79
CA HIS A 88 13.44 -14.49 9.80
C HIS A 88 12.16 -13.76 9.36
N LEU A 89 11.05 -13.95 10.08
CA LEU A 89 9.75 -13.40 9.66
C LEU A 89 9.74 -11.87 9.55
N PHE A 90 10.30 -11.19 10.54
CA PHE A 90 10.44 -9.75 10.55
C PHE A 90 11.80 -9.32 11.08
N ASP A 91 12.28 -8.21 10.56
CA ASP A 91 13.51 -7.52 10.95
C ASP A 91 13.38 -6.02 10.65
N TRP A 92 14.49 -5.28 10.74
CA TRP A 92 14.49 -3.85 10.44
C TRP A 92 14.16 -3.52 8.97
N TYR A 93 14.46 -4.40 8.02
CA TYR A 93 14.15 -4.22 6.60
C TYR A 93 12.66 -4.43 6.32
N SER A 94 11.92 -5.07 7.22
CA SER A 94 10.45 -5.11 7.14
C SER A 94 9.81 -3.72 7.06
N PHE A 95 10.42 -2.70 7.70
CA PHE A 95 9.95 -1.32 7.60
C PHE A 95 10.17 -0.70 6.21
N THR A 96 11.27 -1.06 5.53
CA THR A 96 11.53 -0.57 4.17
C THR A 96 10.52 -1.15 3.20
N HIS A 97 10.16 -2.43 3.34
CA HIS A 97 9.11 -3.04 2.53
C HIS A 97 7.74 -2.37 2.71
N VAL A 98 7.38 -2.00 3.94
CA VAL A 98 6.13 -1.23 4.18
C VAL A 98 6.18 0.11 3.47
N LEU A 99 7.29 0.83 3.59
CA LEU A 99 7.47 2.15 2.95
C LEU A 99 7.42 2.03 1.42
N HIS A 100 8.13 1.08 0.83
CA HIS A 100 8.11 0.84 -0.61
C HIS A 100 6.72 0.44 -1.09
N GLY A 101 6.00 -0.40 -0.34
CA GLY A 101 4.61 -0.75 -0.64
C GLY A 101 3.71 0.47 -0.77
N PHE A 102 3.84 1.45 0.14
CA PHE A 102 3.11 2.72 0.03
C PHE A 102 3.55 3.54 -1.19
N ILE A 103 4.86 3.61 -1.45
CA ILE A 103 5.42 4.35 -2.60
C ILE A 103 4.92 3.74 -3.92
N PHE A 104 5.04 2.43 -4.10
CA PHE A 104 4.57 1.74 -5.31
C PHE A 104 3.07 1.83 -5.47
N TYR A 105 2.29 1.67 -4.38
CA TYR A 105 0.85 1.89 -4.43
C TYR A 105 0.51 3.31 -4.88
N PHE A 106 1.19 4.34 -4.35
CA PHE A 106 0.96 5.72 -4.73
C PHE A 106 1.30 5.97 -6.21
N ILE A 107 2.45 5.47 -6.68
CA ILE A 107 2.85 5.54 -8.09
C ILE A 107 1.80 4.87 -8.98
N LEU A 108 1.38 3.64 -8.65
CA LEU A 108 0.35 2.92 -9.38
C LEU A 108 -0.98 3.68 -9.39
N ARG A 109 -1.32 4.39 -8.32
CA ARG A 109 -2.53 5.19 -8.24
C ARG A 109 -2.49 6.41 -9.16
N VAL A 110 -1.33 7.02 -9.33
CA VAL A 110 -1.11 8.14 -10.25
C VAL A 110 -1.09 7.67 -11.71
N VAL A 111 -0.39 6.57 -12.00
CA VAL A 111 -0.23 6.04 -13.36
C VAL A 111 -1.49 5.32 -13.85
N PHE A 112 -2.15 4.55 -12.97
CA PHE A 112 -3.35 3.76 -13.27
C PHE A 112 -4.53 4.14 -12.36
N PRO A 113 -5.10 5.35 -12.51
CA PRO A 113 -6.14 5.87 -11.61
C PRO A 113 -7.46 5.09 -11.63
N LYS A 114 -7.66 4.19 -12.59
CA LYS A 114 -8.86 3.33 -12.68
C LYS A 114 -8.64 1.92 -12.13
N LEU A 115 -7.40 1.57 -11.78
CA LEU A 115 -7.09 0.27 -11.19
C LEU A 115 -7.81 0.14 -9.84
N SER A 116 -8.40 -1.03 -9.60
CA SER A 116 -9.10 -1.31 -8.34
C SER A 116 -8.09 -1.49 -7.21
N LEU A 117 -8.55 -1.48 -5.95
CA LEU A 117 -7.64 -1.55 -4.82
C LEU A 117 -6.91 -2.90 -4.78
N ALA A 118 -7.63 -4.00 -5.02
CA ALA A 118 -7.07 -5.34 -4.95
C ALA A 118 -5.92 -5.53 -5.95
N TYR A 119 -6.11 -5.13 -7.22
CA TYR A 119 -5.06 -5.22 -8.23
C TYR A 119 -3.93 -4.21 -8.01
N SER A 120 -4.22 -3.03 -7.45
CA SER A 120 -3.17 -2.06 -7.10
C SER A 120 -2.25 -2.59 -6.02
N LEU A 121 -2.81 -3.26 -5.00
CA LEU A 121 -2.03 -3.89 -3.92
C LEU A 121 -1.25 -5.10 -4.44
N LEU A 122 -1.86 -5.96 -5.26
CA LEU A 122 -1.15 -7.08 -5.89
C LEU A 122 0.04 -6.59 -6.73
N ALA A 123 -0.17 -5.55 -7.55
CA ALA A 123 0.90 -4.99 -8.38
C ALA A 123 2.00 -4.33 -7.53
N ALA A 124 1.65 -3.58 -6.48
CA ALA A 124 2.65 -3.01 -5.56
C ALA A 124 3.48 -4.11 -4.87
N PHE A 125 2.83 -5.18 -4.43
CA PHE A 125 3.50 -6.34 -3.82
C PHE A 125 4.42 -7.06 -4.82
N ALA A 126 3.98 -7.24 -6.06
CA ALA A 126 4.79 -7.84 -7.12
C ALA A 126 6.04 -7.00 -7.47
N LEU A 127 5.89 -5.67 -7.48
CA LEU A 127 7.02 -4.75 -7.68
C LEU A 127 8.02 -4.83 -6.53
N GLU A 128 7.55 -4.93 -5.29
CA GLU A 128 8.44 -5.13 -4.13
C GLU A 128 9.17 -6.46 -4.20
N GLY A 129 8.46 -7.54 -4.53
CA GLY A 129 9.09 -8.85 -4.73
C GLY A 129 10.14 -8.84 -5.85
N LEU A 130 9.88 -8.11 -6.94
CA LEU A 130 10.85 -7.93 -8.01
C LEU A 130 12.08 -7.14 -7.55
N TRP A 131 11.88 -6.06 -6.78
CA TRP A 131 12.98 -5.26 -6.23
C TRP A 131 13.90 -6.09 -5.36
N GLU A 132 13.34 -6.87 -4.44
CA GLU A 132 14.09 -7.78 -3.56
C GLU A 132 14.90 -8.82 -4.36
N VAL A 133 14.35 -9.31 -5.48
CA VAL A 133 15.10 -10.22 -6.37
C VAL A 133 16.30 -9.55 -7.01
N LEU A 134 16.13 -8.30 -7.47
CA LEU A 134 17.21 -7.52 -8.08
C LEU A 134 18.30 -7.18 -7.06
N GLU A 135 17.91 -6.79 -5.84
CA GLU A 135 18.82 -6.46 -4.75
C GLU A 135 19.68 -7.66 -4.33
N ASN A 136 19.08 -8.86 -4.30
CA ASN A 136 19.79 -10.10 -3.95
C ASN A 136 20.50 -10.78 -5.13
N SER A 137 20.49 -10.16 -6.31
CA SER A 137 21.16 -10.69 -7.49
C SER A 137 22.69 -10.69 -7.34
N GLN A 138 23.37 -11.61 -8.05
CA GLN A 138 24.83 -11.67 -8.05
C GLN A 138 25.44 -10.34 -8.50
N TYR A 139 24.87 -9.72 -9.54
CA TYR A 139 25.29 -8.42 -10.06
C TYR A 139 25.26 -7.32 -8.98
N ALA A 140 24.13 -7.18 -8.27
CA ALA A 140 23.99 -6.16 -7.23
C ALA A 140 24.99 -6.39 -6.08
N ILE A 141 25.15 -7.65 -5.66
CA ILE A 141 26.06 -8.00 -4.57
C ILE A 141 27.52 -7.76 -4.96
N GLU A 142 27.91 -8.13 -6.18
CA GLU A 142 29.26 -7.85 -6.69
C GLU A 142 29.51 -6.34 -6.77
N TYR A 143 28.54 -5.58 -7.27
CA TYR A 143 28.61 -4.12 -7.30
C TYR A 143 28.87 -3.53 -5.90
N TYR A 144 28.07 -3.90 -4.89
CA TYR A 144 28.26 -3.43 -3.50
C TYR A 144 29.55 -3.90 -2.83
N ARG A 145 30.17 -4.99 -3.32
CA ARG A 145 31.47 -5.48 -2.81
C ARG A 145 32.67 -4.87 -3.53
N SER A 146 32.46 -4.32 -4.72
CA SER A 146 33.51 -3.78 -5.58
C SER A 146 33.79 -2.28 -5.37
N GLY A 147 32.87 -1.56 -4.71
CA GLY A 147 33.04 -0.16 -4.29
C GLY A 147 33.53 -0.04 -2.86
#